data_AF-A0A7S0CEM0-F1
#
_entry.id   AF-A0A7S0CEM0-F1
#
_cell.length_a   1.000
_cell.length_b   1.000
_cell.length_c   1.000
_cell.angle_alpha   90.00
_cell.angle_beta   90.00
_cell.angle_gamma   90.00
#
_symmetry.space_group_name_H-M   'P 1'
#
loop_
_entity.id
_entity.type
_entity.pdbx_description
1 polymer ?
#
loop_
_entity_poly.entity_id
_entity_poly.type
_entity_poly.pdbx_seq_one_letter_code
_entity_poly.pdbx_strand_id
1 'polypeptide(L)'
;MSDTFREFAEALVQPAMFAHPEPRRVAIIGGGDGSSLREVLKHNTVDEVIMIEIDSMVIDAAREHMPQMSDCSDFEGSAASCFEDPRAEIIFDDASKFFLNNYSAGKSTKHGLFDVIITDALDPENKSSDLSTEIYTNVDFVTALMASLTPDGVLAFQIGTAPNIHDPKASKGVYAAREKLFNLLEDHPDTTAMLVYEEAHCGFEEPRGFMVVCKSENCRHQWYADSDAIDFEVYQRIRHTKSGENALSHYDGATQYTFSVTPKAWETVYCRREPMPEECHYRGLDMDTEIHEFDTDSEESSFYIKKDETTGEALGIFAATDIEEGSYIMPHDMASSFTISKESKDNLKENAEVMEEIDEETSEAFYDFLAFVEENGHATLSEGHKVSIVEVGPSSLIRAVDSADKANIGSIMPRPEGFKLPTYSPVYERRRGLLDVFLVATKDISEGEEILRPKAIWG
;
A
#
# COMPACT_ATOMS: atom_id res chain seq x y z
N MET A 1 -6.90 -24.48 19.98
CA MET A 1 -7.72 -23.26 20.06
C MET A 1 -6.92 -22.07 20.60
N SER A 2 -5.60 -22.18 20.85
CA SER A 2 -4.79 -21.12 21.45
C SER A 2 -4.10 -20.19 20.44
N ASP A 3 -3.77 -20.70 19.25
CA ASP A 3 -2.83 -19.99 18.38
C ASP A 3 -3.57 -18.94 17.55
N THR A 4 -4.65 -19.32 16.87
CA THR A 4 -5.47 -18.51 15.93
C THR A 4 -5.83 -17.06 16.29
N PHE A 5 -5.93 -16.70 17.58
CA PHE A 5 -6.21 -15.32 18.00
C PHE A 5 -4.94 -14.43 18.00
N ARG A 6 -3.76 -15.05 18.03
CA ARG A 6 -2.47 -14.36 17.94
C ARG A 6 -2.25 -13.83 16.53
N GLU A 7 -2.55 -14.63 15.51
CA GLU A 7 -2.45 -14.22 14.11
C GLU A 7 -3.40 -13.06 13.81
N PHE A 8 -4.61 -13.04 14.39
CA PHE A 8 -5.53 -11.91 14.26
C PHE A 8 -4.94 -10.61 14.84
N ALA A 9 -4.44 -10.66 16.08
CA ALA A 9 -3.86 -9.48 16.72
C ALA A 9 -2.57 -9.04 16.03
N GLU A 10 -1.72 -9.97 15.61
CA GLU A 10 -0.51 -9.65 14.84
C GLU A 10 -0.86 -9.01 13.48
N ALA A 11 -1.85 -9.55 12.76
CA ALA A 11 -2.32 -9.00 11.49
C ALA A 11 -2.97 -7.61 11.66
N LEU A 12 -3.68 -7.35 12.76
CA LEU A 12 -4.27 -6.03 13.03
C LEU A 12 -3.22 -4.99 13.42
N VAL A 13 -2.28 -5.36 14.30
CA VAL A 13 -1.38 -4.41 14.97
C VAL A 13 -0.07 -4.21 14.20
N GLN A 14 0.61 -5.29 13.84
CA GLN A 14 2.01 -5.21 13.37
C GLN A 14 2.12 -4.39 12.07
N PRO A 15 1.29 -4.58 11.03
CA PRO A 15 1.42 -3.81 9.79
C PRO A 15 1.32 -2.29 10.02
N ALA A 16 0.45 -1.84 10.93
CA ALA A 16 0.32 -0.42 11.25
C ALA A 16 1.51 0.12 12.07
N MET A 17 2.00 -0.68 13.03
CA MET A 17 3.15 -0.31 13.85
C MET A 17 4.45 -0.22 13.03
N PHE A 18 4.64 -1.10 12.04
CA PHE A 18 5.79 -1.05 11.12
C PHE A 18 5.63 -0.02 10.00
N ALA A 19 4.39 0.30 9.59
CA ALA A 19 4.14 1.41 8.67
C ALA A 19 4.51 2.78 9.29
N HIS A 20 4.40 2.95 10.61
CA HIS A 20 4.89 4.16 11.27
C HIS A 20 6.43 4.13 11.43
N PRO A 21 7.16 5.23 11.16
CA PRO A 21 8.63 5.25 11.25
C PRO A 21 9.18 4.96 12.66
N GLU A 22 8.52 5.43 13.71
CA GLU A 22 8.91 5.14 15.10
C GLU A 22 7.70 5.34 16.05
N PRO A 23 6.79 4.35 16.21
CA PRO A 23 5.57 4.55 16.98
C PRO A 23 5.85 4.59 18.49
N ARG A 24 5.47 5.69 19.15
CA ARG A 24 5.71 5.91 20.58
C ARG A 24 4.43 5.97 21.40
N ARG A 25 3.40 6.63 20.88
CA ARG A 25 2.10 6.80 21.56
C ARG A 25 0.99 6.17 20.75
N VAL A 26 0.37 5.14 21.32
CA VAL A 26 -0.62 4.31 20.62
C VAL A 26 -1.97 4.40 21.31
N ALA A 27 -3.06 4.47 20.55
CA ALA A 27 -4.41 4.26 21.08
C ALA A 27 -4.99 2.94 20.56
N ILE A 28 -5.75 2.25 21.39
CA ILE A 28 -6.51 1.06 21.02
C ILE A 28 -7.98 1.33 21.34
N ILE A 29 -8.84 1.20 20.35
CA ILE A 29 -10.29 1.28 20.50
C ILE A 29 -10.81 -0.16 20.60
N GLY A 30 -11.46 -0.49 21.72
CA GLY A 30 -11.86 -1.86 22.04
C GLY A 30 -10.68 -2.69 22.55
N GLY A 31 -10.54 -3.92 22.06
CA GLY A 31 -9.45 -4.83 22.46
C GLY A 31 -9.54 -5.30 23.92
N GLY A 32 -10.75 -5.41 24.48
CA GLY A 32 -10.98 -5.80 25.88
C GLY A 32 -10.42 -7.17 26.30
N ASP A 33 -10.03 -8.04 25.35
CA ASP A 33 -9.32 -9.29 25.65
C ASP A 33 -7.82 -9.08 25.97
N GLY A 34 -7.28 -7.92 25.61
CA GLY A 34 -5.89 -7.51 25.80
C GLY A 34 -4.92 -8.02 24.73
N SER A 35 -5.39 -8.67 23.67
CA SER A 35 -4.53 -9.22 22.61
C SER A 35 -3.86 -8.10 21.80
N SER A 36 -4.63 -7.11 21.35
CA SER A 36 -4.08 -5.91 20.68
C SER A 36 -3.10 -5.16 21.59
N LEU A 37 -3.40 -5.02 22.89
CA LEU A 37 -2.49 -4.39 23.86
C LEU A 37 -1.18 -5.16 24.00
N ARG A 38 -1.24 -6.50 24.06
CA ARG A 38 -0.06 -7.36 24.10
C ARG A 38 0.83 -7.13 22.88
N GLU A 39 0.25 -7.10 21.68
CA GLU A 39 0.99 -6.91 20.44
C GLU A 39 1.66 -5.53 20.34
N VAL A 40 0.98 -4.47 20.78
CA VAL A 40 1.56 -3.12 20.83
C VAL A 40 2.73 -3.08 21.82
N LEU A 41 2.60 -3.69 23.01
CA LEU A 41 3.64 -3.65 24.04
C LEU A 41 4.91 -4.46 23.70
N LYS A 42 4.87 -5.31 22.66
CA LYS A 42 6.06 -5.96 22.09
C LYS A 42 7.01 -4.94 21.45
N HIS A 43 6.52 -3.78 21.00
CA HIS A 43 7.36 -2.73 20.44
C HIS A 43 8.18 -2.03 21.53
N ASN A 44 9.48 -1.90 21.31
CA ASN A 44 10.41 -1.26 22.23
C ASN A 44 10.39 0.27 22.15
N THR A 45 9.85 0.82 21.06
CA THR A 45 9.66 2.25 20.81
C THR A 45 8.47 2.83 21.58
N VAL A 46 7.52 1.99 22.00
CA VAL A 46 6.28 2.41 22.66
C VAL A 46 6.56 2.93 24.08
N ASP A 47 6.20 4.19 24.30
CA ASP A 47 6.23 4.88 25.59
C ASP A 47 4.89 4.78 26.31
N GLU A 48 3.78 4.82 25.58
CA GLU A 48 2.43 4.91 26.13
C GLU A 48 1.41 4.24 25.21
N VAL A 49 0.49 3.48 25.80
CA VAL A 49 -0.66 2.88 25.13
C VAL A 49 -1.92 3.24 25.90
N ILE A 50 -2.88 3.88 25.23
CA ILE A 50 -4.20 4.16 25.79
C ILE A 50 -5.21 3.19 25.18
N MET A 51 -5.76 2.30 26.01
CA MET A 51 -6.82 1.39 25.58
C MET A 51 -8.17 1.93 26.06
N ILE A 52 -9.08 2.18 25.13
CA ILE A 52 -10.43 2.67 25.40
C ILE A 52 -11.42 1.52 25.20
N GLU A 53 -11.92 0.98 26.31
CA GLU A 53 -12.87 -0.14 26.32
C GLU A 53 -14.16 0.31 27.03
N ILE A 54 -15.31 0.05 26.42
CA ILE A 54 -16.60 0.50 26.95
C ILE A 54 -17.06 -0.37 28.13
N ASP A 55 -16.71 -1.66 28.14
CA ASP A 55 -17.19 -2.62 29.13
C ASP A 55 -16.04 -3.25 29.93
N SER A 56 -15.90 -2.78 31.18
CA SER A 56 -14.90 -3.33 32.10
C SER A 56 -15.09 -4.82 32.40
N MET A 57 -16.32 -5.35 32.27
CA MET A 57 -16.59 -6.77 32.50
C MET A 57 -15.91 -7.66 31.46
N VAL A 58 -15.67 -7.15 30.24
CA VAL A 58 -14.94 -7.89 29.20
C VAL A 58 -13.49 -8.10 29.62
N ILE A 59 -12.84 -7.07 30.16
CA ILE A 59 -11.47 -7.17 30.69
C ILE A 59 -11.39 -8.12 31.87
N ASP A 60 -12.33 -8.02 32.81
CA ASP A 60 -12.36 -8.92 33.97
C ASP A 60 -12.54 -10.39 33.55
N ALA A 61 -13.45 -10.64 32.61
CA ALA A 61 -13.67 -11.97 32.04
C ALA A 61 -12.44 -12.48 31.26
N ALA A 62 -11.77 -11.61 30.50
CA ALA A 62 -10.56 -11.97 29.77
C ALA A 62 -9.41 -12.32 30.72
N ARG A 63 -9.23 -11.56 31.80
CA ARG A 63 -8.25 -11.88 32.85
C ARG A 63 -8.53 -13.22 33.53
N GLU A 64 -9.79 -13.52 33.82
CA GLU A 64 -10.17 -14.76 34.51
C GLU A 64 -10.11 -15.99 33.60
N HIS A 65 -10.58 -15.87 32.36
CA HIS A 65 -10.84 -17.03 31.49
C HIS A 65 -9.88 -17.14 30.30
N MET A 66 -9.19 -16.07 29.92
CA MET A 66 -8.28 -16.02 28.77
C MET A 66 -6.98 -15.28 29.09
N PRO A 67 -6.28 -15.59 30.20
CA PRO A 67 -5.10 -14.85 30.65
C PRO A 67 -3.98 -14.82 29.59
N GLN A 68 -3.91 -15.82 28.70
CA GLN A 68 -2.95 -15.89 27.61
C GLN A 68 -3.11 -14.76 26.56
N MET A 69 -4.27 -14.10 26.48
CA MET A 69 -4.49 -12.98 25.56
C MET A 69 -3.75 -11.73 26.02
N SER A 70 -3.59 -11.54 27.33
CA SER A 70 -2.93 -10.38 27.95
C SER A 70 -1.68 -10.77 28.76
N ASP A 71 -1.08 -11.92 28.46
CA ASP A 71 0.18 -12.35 29.07
C ASP A 71 1.36 -11.61 28.42
N CYS A 72 2.02 -10.76 29.21
CA CYS A 72 3.23 -10.03 28.84
C CYS A 72 4.44 -10.52 29.65
N SER A 73 4.29 -11.59 30.44
CA SER A 73 5.29 -12.03 31.42
C SER A 73 6.61 -12.44 30.80
N ASP A 74 6.61 -12.85 29.54
CA ASP A 74 7.82 -13.24 28.82
C ASP A 74 8.54 -12.07 28.16
N PHE A 75 7.92 -10.90 28.01
CA PHE A 75 8.57 -9.75 27.37
C PHE A 75 9.53 -9.03 28.33
N GLU A 76 10.73 -8.70 27.86
CA GLU A 76 11.69 -7.93 28.64
C GLU A 76 11.21 -6.50 28.92
N GLY A 77 11.28 -6.09 30.18
CA GLY A 77 10.84 -4.76 30.61
C GLY A 77 9.32 -4.59 30.73
N SER A 78 8.53 -5.64 30.49
CA SER A 78 7.07 -5.61 30.64
C SER A 78 6.58 -6.20 31.96
N ALA A 79 5.37 -5.81 32.36
CA ALA A 79 4.66 -6.45 33.47
C ALA A 79 4.20 -7.88 33.13
N ALA A 80 3.79 -8.66 34.14
CA ALA A 80 3.29 -10.02 33.91
C ALA A 80 1.97 -10.01 33.12
N SER A 81 1.04 -9.13 33.48
CA SER A 81 -0.14 -8.84 32.69
C SER A 81 0.07 -7.55 31.91
N CYS A 82 -0.27 -7.55 30.62
CA CYS A 82 -0.20 -6.37 29.76
C CYS A 82 -1.07 -5.21 30.28
N PHE A 83 -2.18 -5.52 30.96
CA PHE A 83 -3.05 -4.51 31.58
C PHE A 83 -2.43 -3.81 32.80
N GLU A 84 -1.34 -4.35 33.35
CA GLU A 84 -0.61 -3.80 34.50
C GLU A 84 0.74 -3.21 34.08
N ASP A 85 1.04 -3.18 32.77
CA ASP A 85 2.26 -2.59 32.26
C ASP A 85 2.25 -1.08 32.53
N PRO A 86 3.34 -0.48 33.05
CA PRO A 86 3.37 0.95 33.37
C PRO A 86 3.18 1.86 32.14
N ARG A 87 3.32 1.32 30.93
CA ARG A 87 3.05 2.04 29.68
C ARG A 87 1.56 2.04 29.30
N ALA A 88 0.73 1.18 29.91
CA ALA A 88 -0.68 1.02 29.56
C ALA A 88 -1.61 1.83 30.47
N GLU A 89 -2.46 2.67 29.88
CA GLU A 89 -3.61 3.31 30.55
C GLU A 89 -4.90 2.73 29.98
N ILE A 90 -5.75 2.16 30.85
CA ILE A 90 -7.06 1.63 30.46
C ILE A 90 -8.14 2.64 30.83
N ILE A 91 -8.88 3.12 29.84
CA ILE A 91 -9.97 4.08 29.98
C ILE A 91 -11.29 3.36 29.72
N PHE A 92 -12.14 3.33 30.74
CA PHE A 92 -13.50 2.80 30.63
C PHE A 92 -14.47 3.89 30.13
N ASP A 93 -14.54 4.06 28.81
CA ASP A 93 -15.41 5.04 28.16
C ASP A 93 -15.81 4.58 26.75
N ASP A 94 -16.84 5.23 26.22
CA ASP A 94 -17.21 5.13 24.81
C ASP A 94 -16.15 5.83 23.95
N ALA A 95 -15.50 5.09 23.04
CA ALA A 95 -14.44 5.61 22.20
C ALA A 95 -14.88 6.82 21.35
N SER A 96 -16.10 6.81 20.80
CA SER A 96 -16.61 7.97 20.04
C SER A 96 -16.66 9.20 20.95
N LYS A 97 -17.20 9.05 22.16
CA LYS A 97 -17.21 10.14 23.14
C LYS A 97 -15.81 10.58 23.55
N PHE A 98 -14.89 9.64 23.77
CA PHE A 98 -13.51 9.95 24.13
C PHE A 98 -12.84 10.82 23.05
N PHE A 99 -12.90 10.40 21.78
CA PHE A 99 -12.25 11.14 20.70
C PHE A 99 -12.93 12.48 20.43
N LEU A 100 -14.27 12.53 20.39
CA LEU A 100 -15.02 13.79 20.22
C LEU A 100 -14.76 14.76 21.38
N ASN A 101 -14.62 14.27 22.60
CA ASN A 101 -14.37 15.12 23.77
C ASN A 101 -12.96 15.68 23.82
N ASN A 102 -11.98 15.06 23.17
CA ASN A 102 -10.57 15.46 23.27
C ASN A 102 -10.00 16.08 21.97
N TYR A 103 -10.53 15.72 20.79
CA TYR A 103 -9.91 16.03 19.50
C TYR A 103 -10.80 16.79 18.50
N SER A 104 -12.07 17.05 18.82
CA SER A 104 -12.88 17.96 18.00
C SER A 104 -12.30 19.38 18.01
N ALA A 105 -12.55 20.13 16.93
CA ALA A 105 -12.00 21.47 16.71
C ALA A 105 -12.07 22.39 17.95
N GLY A 106 -10.93 22.98 18.32
CA GLY A 106 -10.82 23.93 19.43
C GLY A 106 -10.67 23.31 20.82
N LYS A 107 -10.51 21.98 20.92
CA LYS A 107 -10.23 21.29 22.20
C LYS A 107 -8.73 21.07 22.40
N SER A 108 -8.29 21.13 23.65
CA SER A 108 -6.93 20.79 24.08
C SER A 108 -7.00 19.46 24.81
N THR A 109 -6.28 18.46 24.32
CA THR A 109 -6.22 17.13 24.92
C THR A 109 -5.11 17.06 25.98
N LYS A 110 -5.36 16.34 27.08
CA LYS A 110 -4.28 15.94 28.02
C LYS A 110 -3.48 14.75 27.48
N HIS A 111 -4.05 14.03 26.50
CA HIS A 111 -3.53 12.79 25.95
C HIS A 111 -2.71 12.99 24.68
N GLY A 112 -2.26 14.22 24.35
CA GLY A 112 -1.39 14.52 23.19
C GLY A 112 -1.90 13.97 21.84
N LEU A 113 -1.04 13.84 20.83
CA LEU A 113 -1.38 13.15 19.58
C LEU A 113 -0.88 11.70 19.62
N PHE A 114 -1.50 10.83 18.83
CA PHE A 114 -1.12 9.42 18.67
C PHE A 114 -0.33 9.21 17.37
N ASP A 115 0.66 8.35 17.43
CA ASP A 115 1.41 7.88 16.26
C ASP A 115 0.63 6.78 15.54
N VAL A 116 -0.02 5.90 16.31
CA VAL A 116 -0.83 4.80 15.77
C VAL A 116 -2.15 4.70 16.55
N ILE A 117 -3.25 4.49 15.83
CA ILE A 117 -4.53 4.13 16.45
C ILE A 117 -5.02 2.82 15.85
N ILE A 118 -5.27 1.84 16.71
CA ILE A 118 -5.79 0.53 16.35
C ILE A 118 -7.26 0.46 16.70
N THR A 119 -8.13 0.12 15.75
CA THR A 119 -9.55 -0.11 16.01
C THR A 119 -9.86 -1.60 16.02
N ASP A 120 -9.82 -2.18 17.21
CA ASP A 120 -10.17 -3.57 17.50
C ASP A 120 -11.63 -3.63 17.97
N ALA A 121 -12.52 -3.27 17.05
CA ALA A 121 -13.94 -3.10 17.28
C ALA A 121 -14.76 -4.26 16.71
N LEU A 122 -16.07 -4.26 17.00
CA LEU A 122 -17.00 -5.21 16.39
C LEU A 122 -17.04 -5.06 14.86
N ASP A 123 -17.43 -6.14 14.19
CA ASP A 123 -17.59 -6.22 12.74
C ASP A 123 -18.52 -5.14 12.17
N PRO A 124 -18.20 -4.52 11.01
CA PRO A 124 -19.11 -3.61 10.31
C PRO A 124 -20.38 -4.32 9.82
N GLU A 125 -20.35 -5.64 9.62
CA GLU A 125 -21.52 -6.46 9.29
C GLU A 125 -22.47 -6.63 10.48
N ASN A 126 -21.99 -6.36 11.71
CA ASN A 126 -22.76 -6.54 12.93
C ASN A 126 -23.79 -5.42 13.14
N LYS A 127 -25.00 -5.64 12.64
CA LYS A 127 -26.15 -4.72 12.78
C LYS A 127 -26.82 -4.72 14.14
N SER A 128 -26.36 -5.54 15.09
CA SER A 128 -27.00 -5.69 16.40
C SER A 128 -26.55 -4.66 17.44
N SER A 129 -25.55 -3.82 17.11
CA SER A 129 -25.04 -2.79 18.02
C SER A 129 -24.98 -1.42 17.33
N ASP A 130 -25.48 -0.39 18.01
CA ASP A 130 -25.31 1.00 17.58
C ASP A 130 -23.82 1.40 17.60
N LEU A 131 -23.00 0.76 18.45
CA LEU A 131 -21.56 0.97 18.58
C LEU A 131 -20.78 0.64 17.30
N SER A 132 -21.07 -0.50 16.65
CA SER A 132 -20.45 -0.81 15.35
C SER A 132 -20.82 0.25 14.32
N THR A 133 -22.11 0.62 14.25
CA THR A 133 -22.57 1.63 13.29
C THR A 133 -21.86 2.97 13.50
N GLU A 134 -21.67 3.40 14.76
CA GLU A 134 -20.97 4.63 15.11
C GLU A 134 -19.52 4.63 14.59
N ILE A 135 -18.76 3.55 14.84
CA ILE A 135 -17.34 3.45 14.47
C ILE A 135 -17.12 3.53 12.95
N TYR A 136 -17.98 2.89 12.16
CA TYR A 136 -17.80 2.82 10.70
C TYR A 136 -18.55 3.90 9.91
N THR A 137 -19.48 4.65 10.52
CA THR A 137 -20.35 5.55 9.76
C THR A 137 -20.46 6.97 10.30
N ASN A 138 -19.93 7.27 11.49
CA ASN A 138 -19.94 8.62 12.04
C ASN A 138 -18.78 9.47 11.51
N VAL A 139 -19.12 10.52 10.76
CA VAL A 139 -18.17 11.49 10.17
C VAL A 139 -17.39 12.27 11.23
N ASP A 140 -18.06 12.71 12.29
CA ASP A 140 -17.44 13.49 13.36
C ASP A 140 -16.41 12.63 14.11
N PHE A 141 -16.71 11.34 14.29
CA PHE A 141 -15.79 10.39 14.89
C PHE A 141 -14.56 10.15 14.01
N VAL A 142 -14.73 9.84 12.72
CA VAL A 142 -13.62 9.66 11.78
C VAL A 142 -12.74 10.93 11.71
N THR A 143 -13.38 12.10 11.66
CA THR A 143 -12.66 13.39 11.68
C THR A 143 -11.85 13.56 12.97
N ALA A 144 -12.42 13.18 14.13
CA ALA A 144 -11.72 13.24 15.40
C ALA A 144 -10.56 12.24 15.49
N LEU A 145 -10.69 11.03 14.90
CA LEU A 145 -9.58 10.07 14.78
C LEU A 145 -8.43 10.65 13.98
N MET A 146 -8.72 11.18 12.77
CA MET A 146 -7.70 11.79 11.91
C MET A 146 -7.02 13.01 12.57
N ALA A 147 -7.78 13.83 13.29
CA ALA A 147 -7.26 14.97 14.05
C ALA A 147 -6.43 14.58 15.28
N SER A 148 -6.63 13.37 15.81
CA SER A 148 -5.87 12.85 16.96
C SER A 148 -4.53 12.23 16.60
N LEU A 149 -4.27 12.01 15.30
CA LEU A 149 -3.01 11.48 14.80
C LEU A 149 -1.95 12.56 14.57
N THR A 150 -0.68 12.19 14.76
CA THR A 150 0.48 12.98 14.32
C THR A 150 0.50 13.14 12.78
N PRO A 151 1.37 14.01 12.22
CA PRO A 151 1.50 14.15 10.76
C PRO A 151 1.88 12.85 10.03
N ASP A 152 2.71 12.00 10.64
CA ASP A 152 3.07 10.67 10.12
C ASP A 152 2.15 9.55 10.67
N GLY A 153 1.04 9.91 11.31
CA GLY A 153 0.20 8.98 12.04
C GLY A 153 -0.51 7.95 11.16
N VAL A 154 -0.78 6.78 11.76
CA VAL A 154 -1.36 5.61 11.09
C VAL A 154 -2.64 5.16 11.80
N LEU A 155 -3.73 4.96 11.07
CA LEU A 155 -4.91 4.24 11.59
C LEU A 155 -4.91 2.80 11.09
N ALA A 156 -5.30 1.86 11.95
CA ALA A 156 -5.53 0.48 11.60
C ALA A 156 -6.97 0.09 11.93
N PHE A 157 -7.67 -0.54 10.99
CA PHE A 157 -9.01 -1.07 11.20
C PHE A 157 -9.06 -2.56 10.93
N GLN A 158 -9.72 -3.32 11.80
CA GLN A 158 -10.37 -4.56 11.40
C GLN A 158 -11.69 -4.18 10.68
N ILE A 159 -11.92 -4.71 9.47
CA ILE A 159 -13.01 -4.27 8.59
C ILE A 159 -13.93 -5.43 8.18
N GLY A 160 -14.11 -6.40 9.07
CA GLY A 160 -15.07 -7.47 8.85
C GLY A 160 -14.54 -8.63 8.01
N THR A 161 -15.46 -9.37 7.41
CA THR A 161 -15.13 -10.48 6.51
C THR A 161 -14.59 -9.93 5.19
N ALA A 162 -13.48 -10.50 4.72
CA ALA A 162 -12.91 -10.13 3.43
C ALA A 162 -13.88 -10.45 2.27
N PRO A 163 -13.97 -9.58 1.25
CA PRO A 163 -14.92 -9.76 0.15
C PRO A 163 -14.60 -11.00 -0.69
N ASN A 164 -15.63 -11.56 -1.30
CA ASN A 164 -15.52 -12.58 -2.34
C ASN A 164 -15.62 -11.96 -3.75
N ILE A 165 -14.99 -12.58 -4.76
CA ILE A 165 -15.10 -12.14 -6.16
C ILE A 165 -16.55 -12.08 -6.67
N HIS A 166 -17.46 -12.84 -6.07
CA HIS A 166 -18.88 -12.87 -6.41
C HIS A 166 -19.74 -11.84 -5.67
N ASP A 167 -19.18 -11.10 -4.71
CA ASP A 167 -19.96 -10.16 -3.91
C ASP A 167 -20.56 -9.01 -4.74
N PRO A 168 -21.76 -8.52 -4.44
CA PRO A 168 -22.26 -7.31 -5.09
C PRO A 168 -21.37 -6.11 -4.75
N LYS A 169 -21.63 -4.95 -5.38
CA LYS A 169 -20.96 -3.70 -5.00
C LYS A 169 -21.08 -3.44 -3.48
N ALA A 170 -20.00 -2.99 -2.85
CA ALA A 170 -19.88 -2.88 -1.40
C ALA A 170 -20.96 -2.00 -0.74
N SER A 171 -21.44 -0.98 -1.45
CA SER A 171 -22.54 -0.11 -1.00
C SER A 171 -23.89 -0.81 -0.84
N LYS A 172 -24.03 -2.07 -1.28
CA LYS A 172 -25.24 -2.88 -1.13
C LYS A 172 -25.02 -4.04 -0.17
N GLY A 173 -26.02 -4.32 0.67
CA GLY A 173 -26.06 -5.52 1.51
C GLY A 173 -25.43 -5.35 2.89
N VAL A 174 -24.55 -6.28 3.26
CA VAL A 174 -23.93 -6.36 4.61
C VAL A 174 -22.70 -5.46 4.76
N TYR A 175 -21.99 -5.17 3.66
CA TYR A 175 -20.77 -4.36 3.67
C TYR A 175 -21.00 -2.85 3.50
N ALA A 176 -22.25 -2.39 3.54
CA ALA A 176 -22.57 -0.98 3.30
C ALA A 176 -22.00 -0.04 4.37
N ALA A 177 -21.83 -0.51 5.61
CA ALA A 177 -21.18 0.26 6.67
C ALA A 177 -19.67 0.40 6.41
N ARG A 178 -19.01 -0.69 5.99
CA ARG A 178 -17.61 -0.66 5.56
C ARG A 178 -17.39 0.32 4.40
N GLU A 179 -18.24 0.27 3.37
CA GLU A 179 -18.11 1.20 2.24
C GLU A 179 -18.29 2.67 2.65
N LYS A 180 -19.15 2.95 3.63
CA LYS A 180 -19.27 4.31 4.18
C LYS A 180 -17.98 4.75 4.86
N LEU A 181 -17.36 3.90 5.69
CA LEU A 181 -16.06 4.22 6.29
C LEU A 181 -15.02 4.55 5.22
N PHE A 182 -14.98 3.75 4.15
CA PHE A 182 -14.04 3.96 3.05
C PHE A 182 -14.24 5.33 2.40
N ASN A 183 -15.47 5.68 2.05
CA ASN A 183 -15.77 6.99 1.46
C ASN A 183 -15.41 8.15 2.40
N LEU A 184 -15.66 8.00 3.71
CA LEU A 184 -15.32 9.04 4.69
C LEU A 184 -13.81 9.27 4.82
N LEU A 185 -13.02 8.21 4.80
CA LEU A 185 -11.56 8.29 4.86
C LEU A 185 -10.97 8.77 3.53
N GLU A 186 -11.51 8.31 2.41
CA GLU A 186 -11.09 8.71 1.05
C GLU A 186 -11.33 10.21 0.81
N ASP A 187 -12.46 10.75 1.30
CA ASP A 187 -12.80 12.18 1.20
C ASP A 187 -12.05 13.07 2.22
N HIS A 188 -11.36 12.49 3.21
CA HIS A 188 -10.71 13.26 4.25
C HIS A 188 -9.37 13.85 3.76
N PRO A 189 -9.12 15.17 3.92
CA PRO A 189 -8.00 15.86 3.29
C PRO A 189 -6.61 15.42 3.76
N ASP A 190 -6.52 14.89 4.98
CA ASP A 190 -5.27 14.39 5.55
C ASP A 190 -4.99 12.92 5.22
N THR A 191 -5.86 12.25 4.45
CA THR A 191 -5.63 10.85 4.06
C THR A 191 -4.75 10.80 2.82
N THR A 192 -3.54 10.27 2.97
CA THR A 192 -2.58 10.08 1.86
C THR A 192 -2.78 8.74 1.15
N ALA A 193 -3.04 7.68 1.91
CA ALA A 193 -3.26 6.35 1.33
C ALA A 193 -4.12 5.46 2.23
N MET A 194 -4.86 4.54 1.61
CA MET A 194 -5.62 3.48 2.27
C MET A 194 -5.22 2.12 1.69
N LEU A 195 -4.74 1.23 2.56
CA LEU A 195 -4.04 0.00 2.20
C LEU A 195 -4.81 -1.18 2.79
N VAL A 196 -5.48 -1.95 1.94
CA VAL A 196 -6.31 -3.09 2.36
C VAL A 196 -5.59 -4.41 2.17
N TYR A 197 -5.78 -5.30 3.14
CA TYR A 197 -5.20 -6.63 3.19
C TYR A 197 -6.13 -7.59 3.92
N GLU A 198 -5.82 -8.88 3.87
CA GLU A 198 -6.61 -9.91 4.54
C GLU A 198 -5.71 -10.97 5.18
N GLU A 199 -6.19 -11.58 6.25
CA GLU A 199 -5.54 -12.72 6.89
C GLU A 199 -6.55 -13.86 7.08
N ALA A 200 -6.20 -15.04 6.60
CA ALA A 200 -7.03 -16.24 6.64
C ALA A 200 -6.75 -17.11 7.88
N HIS A 201 -5.58 -16.96 8.51
CA HIS A 201 -5.15 -17.75 9.67
C HIS A 201 -5.66 -17.23 11.02
N CYS A 202 -6.53 -16.21 11.02
CA CYS A 202 -7.15 -15.63 12.22
C CYS A 202 -8.11 -16.59 12.97
N GLY A 203 -8.31 -17.83 12.50
CA GLY A 203 -9.19 -18.83 13.13
C GLY A 203 -10.68 -18.59 13.01
N PHE A 204 -11.09 -17.69 12.13
CA PHE A 204 -12.47 -17.53 11.71
C PHE A 204 -12.79 -18.48 10.56
N GLU A 205 -14.08 -18.71 10.30
CA GLU A 205 -14.51 -19.56 9.16
C GLU A 205 -14.22 -18.90 7.79
N GLU A 206 -13.94 -17.60 7.78
CA GLU A 206 -13.70 -16.78 6.59
C GLU A 206 -12.48 -15.85 6.83
N PRO A 207 -11.71 -15.50 5.77
CA PRO A 207 -10.62 -14.54 5.90
C PRO A 207 -11.12 -13.19 6.42
N ARG A 208 -10.32 -12.56 7.27
CA ARG A 208 -10.63 -11.27 7.88
C ARG A 208 -9.95 -10.16 7.11
N GLY A 209 -10.70 -9.10 6.81
CA GLY A 209 -10.19 -7.92 6.14
C GLY A 209 -9.66 -6.90 7.13
N PHE A 210 -8.58 -6.23 6.75
CA PHE A 210 -7.96 -5.15 7.51
C PHE A 210 -7.65 -3.97 6.59
N MET A 211 -7.46 -2.80 7.19
CA MET A 211 -7.07 -1.58 6.48
C MET A 211 -6.11 -0.74 7.30
N VAL A 212 -5.01 -0.34 6.68
CA VAL A 212 -4.12 0.72 7.16
C VAL A 212 -4.44 2.02 6.45
N VAL A 213 -4.53 3.12 7.19
CA VAL A 213 -4.74 4.48 6.67
C VAL A 213 -3.54 5.33 7.02
N CYS A 214 -2.90 5.88 6.00
CA CYS A 214 -1.69 6.68 6.11
C CYS A 214 -1.99 8.18 6.02
N LYS A 215 -1.45 8.98 6.96
CA LYS A 215 -1.44 10.45 6.85
C LYS A 215 -0.25 11.02 6.08
N SER A 216 0.78 10.22 5.82
CA SER A 216 1.97 10.65 5.10
C SER A 216 2.47 9.61 4.10
N GLU A 217 3.30 10.07 3.15
CA GLU A 217 4.00 9.20 2.20
C GLU A 217 4.95 8.22 2.91
N ASN A 218 5.50 8.59 4.07
CA ASN A 218 6.38 7.72 4.84
C ASN A 218 5.66 6.44 5.28
N CYS A 219 4.40 6.55 5.69
CA CYS A 219 3.60 5.37 6.05
C CYS A 219 3.44 4.40 4.87
N ARG A 220 3.11 4.92 3.69
CA ARG A 220 2.99 4.11 2.48
C ARG A 220 4.33 3.53 2.02
N HIS A 221 5.43 4.27 2.22
CA HIS A 221 6.77 3.80 1.94
C HIS A 221 7.17 2.62 2.82
N GLN A 222 6.99 2.73 4.14
CA GLN A 222 7.29 1.65 5.08
C GLN A 222 6.41 0.42 4.86
N TRP A 223 5.13 0.63 4.50
CA TRP A 223 4.24 -0.46 4.14
C TRP A 223 4.74 -1.31 2.98
N TYR A 224 5.47 -0.70 2.04
CA TYR A 224 6.05 -1.35 0.86
C TYR A 224 7.54 -1.62 0.96
N ALA A 225 8.12 -1.53 2.16
CA ALA A 225 9.50 -1.94 2.37
C ALA A 225 9.70 -3.42 2.00
N ASP A 226 10.90 -3.73 1.51
CA ASP A 226 11.29 -5.10 1.17
C ASP A 226 11.26 -6.01 2.41
N SER A 227 11.04 -7.31 2.20
CA SER A 227 10.88 -8.27 3.31
C SER A 227 12.07 -8.27 4.28
N ASP A 228 13.29 -8.15 3.78
CA ASP A 228 14.51 -8.10 4.60
C ASP A 228 14.62 -6.80 5.42
N ALA A 229 14.18 -5.67 4.86
CA ALA A 229 14.07 -4.42 5.61
C ALA A 229 13.06 -4.54 6.75
N ILE A 230 11.90 -5.17 6.51
CA ILE A 230 10.91 -5.44 7.56
C ILE A 230 11.47 -6.40 8.62
N ASP A 231 12.14 -7.47 8.24
CA ASP A 231 12.78 -8.40 9.19
C ASP A 231 13.84 -7.71 10.05
N PHE A 232 14.59 -6.77 9.46
CA PHE A 232 15.53 -5.95 10.20
C PHE A 232 14.82 -5.03 11.20
N GLU A 233 13.73 -4.37 10.80
CA GLU A 233 12.94 -3.55 11.72
C GLU A 233 12.26 -4.38 12.82
N VAL A 234 11.80 -5.61 12.51
CA VAL A 234 11.31 -6.55 13.52
C VAL A 234 12.41 -6.84 14.53
N TYR A 235 13.63 -7.13 14.08
CA TYR A 235 14.77 -7.35 14.96
C TYR A 235 15.11 -6.11 15.82
N GLN A 236 15.02 -4.90 15.25
CA GLN A 236 15.35 -3.66 15.94
C GLN A 236 14.27 -3.22 16.93
N ARG A 237 12.99 -3.37 16.58
CA ARG A 237 11.86 -2.75 17.29
C ARG A 237 11.12 -3.73 18.20
N ILE A 238 11.17 -5.03 17.96
CA ILE A 238 10.50 -6.00 18.82
C ILE A 238 11.38 -6.35 20.01
N ARG A 239 10.80 -6.29 21.20
CA ARG A 239 11.48 -6.64 22.45
C ARG A 239 11.87 -8.11 22.47
N HIS A 240 13.02 -8.39 23.07
CA HIS A 240 13.42 -9.75 23.38
C HIS A 240 12.50 -10.36 24.44
N THR A 241 12.43 -11.69 24.43
CA THR A 241 11.72 -12.48 25.42
C THR A 241 12.70 -13.03 26.46
N LYS A 242 12.22 -13.27 27.68
CA LYS A 242 13.01 -13.87 28.77
C LYS A 242 13.28 -15.35 28.50
N SER A 243 12.40 -16.01 27.75
CA SER A 243 12.54 -17.39 27.29
C SER A 243 13.59 -17.54 26.17
N GLY A 244 13.83 -16.48 25.39
CA GLY A 244 14.66 -16.51 24.18
C GLY A 244 13.91 -16.94 22.91
N GLU A 245 12.61 -17.22 23.01
CA GLU A 245 11.74 -17.50 21.86
C GLU A 245 11.37 -16.20 21.11
N ASN A 246 10.95 -16.32 19.86
CA ASN A 246 10.47 -15.17 19.09
C ASN A 246 9.19 -14.60 19.72
N ALA A 247 9.14 -13.26 19.85
CA ALA A 247 7.95 -12.60 20.38
C ALA A 247 6.80 -12.56 19.36
N LEU A 248 7.11 -12.48 18.07
CA LEU A 248 6.14 -12.62 16.97
C LEU A 248 6.09 -14.06 16.49
N SER A 249 4.89 -14.52 16.17
CA SER A 249 4.62 -15.91 15.78
C SER A 249 4.18 -16.06 14.32
N HIS A 250 3.72 -14.97 13.71
CA HIS A 250 3.11 -14.97 12.37
C HIS A 250 3.62 -13.83 11.50
N TYR A 251 3.82 -12.64 12.08
CA TYR A 251 4.29 -11.48 11.35
C TYR A 251 5.82 -11.48 11.17
N ASP A 252 6.24 -11.45 9.92
CA ASP A 252 7.61 -11.26 9.46
C ASP A 252 7.59 -10.48 8.12
N GLY A 253 8.76 -10.28 7.51
CA GLY A 253 8.88 -9.61 6.23
C GLY A 253 8.17 -10.31 5.07
N ALA A 254 8.06 -11.64 5.09
CA ALA A 254 7.34 -12.38 4.06
C ALA A 254 5.82 -12.18 4.24
N THR A 255 5.32 -12.25 5.46
CA THR A 255 3.93 -11.95 5.80
C THR A 255 3.58 -10.52 5.43
N GLN A 256 4.41 -9.51 5.77
CA GLN A 256 4.19 -8.12 5.36
C GLN A 256 4.14 -7.98 3.84
N TYR A 257 5.04 -8.65 3.11
CA TYR A 257 4.99 -8.66 1.65
C TYR A 257 3.65 -9.18 1.13
N THR A 258 3.12 -10.28 1.71
CA THR A 258 1.79 -10.78 1.30
C THR A 258 0.67 -9.79 1.61
N PHE A 259 0.70 -9.11 2.75
CA PHE A 259 -0.28 -8.07 3.08
C PHE A 259 -0.22 -6.89 2.13
N SER A 260 0.97 -6.55 1.65
CA SER A 260 1.12 -5.47 0.68
C SER A 260 0.42 -5.79 -0.66
N VAL A 261 0.25 -7.08 -1.01
CA VAL A 261 -0.36 -7.50 -2.28
C VAL A 261 -1.88 -7.63 -2.12
N THR A 262 -2.61 -6.59 -2.54
CA THR A 262 -4.06 -6.58 -2.42
C THR A 262 -4.74 -7.74 -3.20
N PRO A 263 -5.61 -8.53 -2.57
CA PRO A 263 -6.33 -9.63 -3.21
C PRO A 263 -7.27 -9.18 -4.35
N LYS A 264 -7.48 -10.04 -5.35
CA LYS A 264 -8.31 -9.74 -6.53
C LYS A 264 -9.78 -9.46 -6.19
N ALA A 265 -10.29 -10.01 -5.09
CA ALA A 265 -11.67 -9.80 -4.67
C ALA A 265 -11.93 -8.34 -4.28
N TRP A 266 -11.02 -7.70 -3.54
CA TRP A 266 -11.08 -6.26 -3.21
C TRP A 266 -11.15 -5.40 -4.46
N GLU A 267 -10.24 -5.65 -5.40
CA GLU A 267 -10.23 -5.00 -6.70
C GLU A 267 -11.54 -5.21 -7.49
N THR A 268 -12.14 -6.39 -7.37
CA THR A 268 -13.39 -6.72 -8.04
C THR A 268 -14.59 -6.00 -7.46
N VAL A 269 -14.68 -5.92 -6.14
CA VAL A 269 -15.76 -5.20 -5.49
C VAL A 269 -15.58 -3.69 -5.66
N TYR A 270 -14.34 -3.18 -5.61
CA TYR A 270 -14.01 -1.78 -5.89
C TYR A 270 -14.48 -1.34 -7.27
N CYS A 271 -14.17 -2.12 -8.31
CA CYS A 271 -14.59 -1.82 -9.69
C CYS A 271 -16.10 -1.98 -9.95
N ARG A 272 -16.89 -2.37 -8.95
CA ARG A 272 -18.36 -2.37 -9.01
C ARG A 272 -18.98 -1.11 -8.38
N ARG A 273 -18.16 -0.16 -7.89
CA ARG A 273 -18.63 1.16 -7.44
C ARG A 273 -19.39 1.88 -8.57
N GLU A 274 -20.29 2.78 -8.18
CA GLU A 274 -21.08 3.60 -9.11
C GLU A 274 -20.94 5.07 -8.71
N PRO A 275 -20.39 5.94 -9.59
CA PRO A 275 -19.81 5.61 -10.90
C PRO A 275 -18.60 4.67 -10.79
N MET A 276 -18.29 3.95 -11.88
CA MET A 276 -17.12 3.06 -11.92
C MET A 276 -15.85 3.92 -11.83
N PRO A 277 -14.89 3.58 -10.95
CA PRO A 277 -13.62 4.30 -10.86
C PRO A 277 -12.88 4.27 -12.21
N GLU A 278 -12.18 5.35 -12.54
CA GLU A 278 -11.55 5.50 -13.86
C GLU A 278 -10.54 4.40 -14.13
N GLU A 279 -9.71 4.06 -13.15
CA GLU A 279 -8.74 2.99 -13.23
C GLU A 279 -9.35 1.59 -13.31
N CYS A 280 -10.66 1.42 -13.22
CA CYS A 280 -11.31 0.14 -13.46
C CYS A 280 -11.62 -0.11 -14.94
N HIS A 281 -11.50 0.91 -15.81
CA HIS A 281 -11.79 0.77 -17.24
C HIS A 281 -10.87 -0.21 -17.96
N TYR A 282 -9.67 -0.51 -17.45
CA TYR A 282 -8.82 -1.57 -18.03
C TYR A 282 -9.51 -2.95 -18.02
N ARG A 283 -10.53 -3.18 -17.18
CA ARG A 283 -11.30 -4.43 -17.22
C ARG A 283 -12.16 -4.56 -18.49
N GLY A 284 -12.34 -3.46 -19.20
CA GLY A 284 -12.98 -3.37 -20.50
C GLY A 284 -11.99 -3.22 -21.65
N LEU A 285 -10.75 -3.71 -21.51
CA LEU A 285 -9.85 -3.88 -22.66
C LEU A 285 -10.63 -4.57 -23.78
N ASP A 286 -10.67 -3.93 -24.93
CA ASP A 286 -11.28 -4.52 -26.11
C ASP A 286 -10.33 -5.63 -26.60
N MET A 287 -10.80 -6.86 -26.47
CA MET A 287 -10.06 -8.06 -26.84
C MET A 287 -10.05 -8.31 -28.34
N ASP A 288 -10.84 -7.54 -29.10
CA ASP A 288 -10.86 -7.55 -30.56
C ASP A 288 -9.95 -6.45 -31.15
N THR A 289 -9.39 -5.56 -30.32
CA THR A 289 -8.42 -4.53 -30.75
C THR A 289 -7.12 -5.15 -31.25
N GLU A 290 -6.59 -4.61 -32.34
CA GLU A 290 -5.35 -5.07 -32.94
C GLU A 290 -4.13 -4.79 -32.04
N ILE A 291 -3.23 -5.76 -31.97
CA ILE A 291 -1.96 -5.67 -31.25
C ILE A 291 -0.84 -5.58 -32.28
N HIS A 292 -0.04 -4.53 -32.19
CA HIS A 292 1.17 -4.37 -32.97
C HIS A 292 2.38 -4.66 -32.10
N GLU A 293 3.23 -5.61 -32.50
CA GLU A 293 4.43 -6.02 -31.76
C GLU A 293 5.73 -5.75 -32.52
N PHE A 294 6.80 -5.54 -31.76
CA PHE A 294 8.16 -5.53 -32.28
C PHE A 294 8.72 -6.95 -32.23
N ASP A 295 9.15 -7.47 -33.38
CA ASP A 295 9.78 -8.79 -33.45
C ASP A 295 11.07 -8.67 -34.27
N THR A 296 12.21 -8.89 -33.61
CA THR A 296 13.53 -8.80 -34.26
C THR A 296 13.78 -9.94 -35.25
N ASP A 297 13.04 -11.05 -35.13
CA ASP A 297 13.29 -12.29 -35.86
C ASP A 297 12.24 -12.55 -36.95
N SER A 298 11.23 -11.69 -37.08
CA SER A 298 10.13 -11.85 -38.02
C SER A 298 10.07 -10.71 -39.06
N GLU A 299 9.86 -11.09 -40.32
CA GLU A 299 9.51 -10.13 -41.39
C GLU A 299 8.09 -9.55 -41.22
N GLU A 300 7.30 -10.08 -40.28
CA GLU A 300 5.93 -9.64 -39.98
C GLU A 300 5.87 -8.62 -38.83
N SER A 301 7.01 -8.09 -38.36
CA SER A 301 6.99 -7.08 -37.30
C SER A 301 6.23 -5.83 -37.74
N SER A 302 5.40 -5.29 -36.84
CA SER A 302 4.68 -4.03 -37.09
C SER A 302 5.58 -2.79 -37.02
N PHE A 303 6.86 -2.97 -36.67
CA PHE A 303 7.78 -1.87 -36.44
C PHE A 303 9.21 -2.20 -36.91
N TYR A 304 10.01 -1.17 -37.14
CA TYR A 304 11.44 -1.32 -37.41
C TYR A 304 12.25 -0.18 -36.78
N ILE A 305 13.53 -0.46 -36.47
CA ILE A 305 14.46 0.55 -35.96
C ILE A 305 15.18 1.21 -37.14
N LYS A 306 15.06 2.53 -37.23
CA LYS A 306 15.89 3.31 -38.16
C LYS A 306 17.20 3.68 -37.47
N LYS A 307 18.32 3.53 -38.16
CA LYS A 307 19.66 3.86 -37.64
C LYS A 307 20.29 5.00 -38.44
N ASP A 308 21.15 5.78 -37.79
CA ASP A 308 21.98 6.76 -38.47
C ASP A 308 23.00 6.03 -39.36
N GLU A 309 23.09 6.41 -40.63
CA GLU A 309 23.97 5.74 -41.60
C GLU A 309 25.46 5.95 -41.33
N THR A 310 25.81 6.96 -40.53
CA THR A 310 27.19 7.35 -40.22
C THR A 310 27.65 6.81 -38.87
N THR A 311 26.82 6.94 -37.83
CA THR A 311 27.17 6.50 -36.46
C THR A 311 26.69 5.08 -36.15
N GLY A 312 25.68 4.58 -36.87
CA GLY A 312 25.04 3.29 -36.60
C GLY A 312 24.10 3.30 -35.39
N GLU A 313 23.92 4.46 -34.74
CA GLU A 313 23.05 4.62 -33.58
C GLU A 313 21.57 4.57 -33.99
N ALA A 314 20.72 4.09 -33.10
CA ALA A 314 19.27 4.08 -33.33
C ALA A 314 18.73 5.52 -33.33
N LEU A 315 18.03 5.91 -34.40
CA LEU A 315 17.33 7.19 -34.52
C LEU A 315 15.95 7.17 -33.87
N GLY A 316 15.29 6.00 -33.89
CA GLY A 316 13.95 5.80 -33.34
C GLY A 316 13.26 4.58 -33.94
N ILE A 317 12.03 4.36 -33.48
CA ILE A 317 11.13 3.30 -33.95
C ILE A 317 10.13 3.86 -34.95
N PHE A 318 9.89 3.11 -36.03
CA PHE A 318 8.99 3.50 -37.11
C PHE A 318 7.98 2.39 -37.41
N ALA A 319 6.77 2.76 -37.83
CA ALA A 319 5.72 1.83 -38.22
C ALA A 319 6.08 1.12 -39.54
N ALA A 320 5.99 -0.21 -39.57
CA ALA A 320 6.18 -1.04 -40.77
C ALA A 320 4.88 -1.25 -41.56
N THR A 321 3.74 -0.90 -40.95
CA THR A 321 2.39 -1.00 -41.50
C THR A 321 1.57 0.20 -41.01
N ASP A 322 0.41 0.45 -41.61
CA ASP A 322 -0.58 1.37 -41.05
C ASP A 322 -1.12 0.80 -39.73
N ILE A 323 -1.31 1.67 -38.73
CA ILE A 323 -1.83 1.34 -37.40
C ILE A 323 -3.02 2.26 -37.10
N GLU A 324 -4.17 1.67 -36.78
CA GLU A 324 -5.40 2.42 -36.46
C GLU A 324 -5.37 3.04 -35.05
N GLU A 325 -6.06 4.17 -34.88
CA GLU A 325 -6.30 4.76 -33.55
C GLU A 325 -6.93 3.74 -32.58
N GLY A 326 -6.39 3.65 -31.37
CA GLY A 326 -6.84 2.73 -30.32
C GLY A 326 -6.08 1.39 -30.28
N SER A 327 -5.30 1.04 -31.30
CA SER A 327 -4.52 -0.20 -31.30
C SER A 327 -3.45 -0.22 -30.20
N TYR A 328 -3.17 -1.42 -29.69
CA TYR A 328 -2.16 -1.62 -28.64
C TYR A 328 -0.75 -1.65 -29.24
N ILE A 329 0.17 -0.93 -28.60
CA ILE A 329 1.54 -0.73 -29.11
C ILE A 329 2.53 -1.46 -28.22
N MET A 330 3.19 -2.48 -28.79
CA MET A 330 4.26 -3.26 -28.17
C MET A 330 3.97 -3.79 -26.75
N PRO A 331 2.79 -4.36 -26.45
CA PRO A 331 2.49 -4.76 -25.07
C PRO A 331 3.46 -5.84 -24.55
N HIS A 332 4.04 -6.69 -25.40
CA HIS A 332 5.05 -7.66 -24.96
C HIS A 332 6.39 -7.00 -24.62
N ASP A 333 6.90 -6.08 -25.44
CA ASP A 333 8.14 -5.36 -25.13
C ASP A 333 7.96 -4.42 -23.93
N MET A 334 6.80 -3.80 -23.77
CA MET A 334 6.48 -2.99 -22.58
C MET A 334 6.42 -3.83 -21.29
N ALA A 335 6.04 -5.11 -21.39
CA ALA A 335 6.12 -6.04 -20.27
C ALA A 335 7.57 -6.42 -19.91
N SER A 336 8.52 -6.15 -20.80
CA SER A 336 9.96 -6.27 -20.53
C SER A 336 10.43 -5.01 -19.82
N SER A 337 10.22 -4.96 -18.51
CA SER A 337 10.74 -3.91 -17.63
C SER A 337 11.27 -4.53 -16.35
N PHE A 338 12.15 -3.80 -15.67
CA PHE A 338 12.53 -4.12 -14.30
C PHE A 338 12.27 -2.94 -13.38
N THR A 339 12.13 -3.23 -12.10
CA THR A 339 11.95 -2.24 -11.05
C THR A 339 13.21 -2.10 -10.22
N ILE A 340 13.56 -0.87 -9.85
CA ILE A 340 14.65 -0.60 -8.92
C ILE A 340 14.18 0.38 -7.84
N SER A 341 14.32 0.01 -6.56
CA SER A 341 13.98 0.88 -5.44
C SER A 341 14.98 2.02 -5.31
N LYS A 342 14.55 3.14 -4.74
CA LYS A 342 15.43 4.26 -4.43
C LYS A 342 16.61 3.82 -3.56
N GLU A 343 16.35 2.98 -2.56
CA GLU A 343 17.34 2.44 -1.64
C GLU A 343 18.38 1.61 -2.40
N SER A 344 17.95 0.80 -3.37
CA SER A 344 18.87 0.06 -4.25
C SER A 344 19.72 0.99 -5.11
N LYS A 345 19.15 2.07 -5.64
CA LYS A 345 19.91 3.09 -6.41
C LYS A 345 20.96 3.78 -5.53
N ASP A 346 20.57 4.21 -4.34
CA ASP A 346 21.45 4.88 -3.39
C ASP A 346 22.60 3.96 -2.97
N ASN A 347 22.30 2.69 -2.65
CA ASN A 347 23.31 1.67 -2.33
C ASN A 347 24.26 1.38 -3.49
N LEU A 348 23.76 1.30 -4.73
CA LEU A 348 24.61 1.11 -5.91
C LEU A 348 25.55 2.29 -6.13
N LYS A 349 25.07 3.51 -5.87
CA LYS A 349 25.90 4.71 -5.97
C LYS A 349 27.00 4.73 -4.92
N GLU A 350 26.68 4.43 -3.65
CA GLU A 350 27.67 4.32 -2.59
C GLU A 350 28.71 3.23 -2.89
N ASN A 351 28.27 2.08 -3.43
CA ASN A 351 29.19 1.02 -3.87
C ASN A 351 30.09 1.47 -5.02
N ALA A 352 29.58 2.24 -5.99
CA ALA A 352 30.40 2.81 -7.07
C ALA A 352 31.51 3.70 -6.51
N GLU A 353 31.16 4.62 -5.60
CA GLU A 353 32.13 5.53 -4.97
C GLU A 353 33.24 4.78 -4.21
N VAL A 354 32.92 3.67 -3.56
CA VAL A 354 33.92 2.81 -2.90
C VAL A 354 34.79 2.05 -3.91
N MET A 355 34.21 1.61 -5.02
CA MET A 355 34.91 0.84 -6.04
C MET A 355 35.88 1.66 -6.89
N GLU A 356 35.70 2.98 -6.99
CA GLU A 356 36.64 3.87 -7.70
C GLU A 356 38.11 3.67 -7.27
N GLU A 357 38.36 3.40 -5.99
CA GLU A 357 39.72 3.18 -5.47
C GLU A 357 40.18 1.71 -5.54
N ILE A 358 39.29 0.77 -5.82
CA ILE A 358 39.54 -0.68 -5.76
C ILE A 358 39.62 -1.29 -7.17
N ASP A 359 38.63 -1.01 -8.01
CA ASP A 359 38.48 -1.52 -9.37
C ASP A 359 37.63 -0.55 -10.20
N GLU A 360 38.33 0.27 -10.99
CA GLU A 360 37.78 1.32 -11.84
C GLU A 360 36.77 0.77 -12.87
N GLU A 361 37.02 -0.41 -13.44
CA GLU A 361 36.13 -1.03 -14.44
C GLU A 361 34.76 -1.38 -13.83
N THR A 362 34.76 -1.93 -12.61
CA THR A 362 33.52 -2.23 -11.89
C THR A 362 32.79 -0.94 -11.49
N SER A 363 33.52 0.10 -11.09
CA SER A 363 32.93 1.41 -10.79
C SER A 363 32.25 2.04 -12.00
N GLU A 364 32.92 2.05 -13.16
CA GLU A 364 32.35 2.53 -14.42
C GLU A 364 31.07 1.75 -14.78
N ALA A 365 31.08 0.42 -14.63
CA ALA A 365 29.89 -0.40 -14.89
C ALA A 365 28.68 -0.02 -14.00
N PHE A 366 28.89 0.34 -12.73
CA PHE A 366 27.81 0.82 -11.86
C PHE A 366 27.29 2.19 -12.28
N TYR A 367 28.18 3.12 -12.64
CA TYR A 367 27.76 4.44 -13.13
C TYR A 367 27.03 4.36 -14.46
N ASP A 368 27.47 3.51 -15.39
CA ASP A 368 26.79 3.26 -16.67
C ASP A 368 25.40 2.67 -16.44
N PHE A 369 25.26 1.72 -15.52
CA PHE A 369 23.95 1.17 -15.16
C PHE A 369 23.02 2.22 -14.54
N LEU A 370 23.53 3.06 -13.61
CA LEU A 370 22.75 4.16 -13.03
C LEU A 370 22.34 5.18 -14.09
N ALA A 371 23.23 5.51 -15.04
CA ALA A 371 22.92 6.40 -16.15
C ALA A 371 21.82 5.80 -17.05
N PHE A 372 21.89 4.51 -17.36
CA PHE A 372 20.86 3.80 -18.10
C PHE A 372 19.50 3.86 -17.39
N VAL A 373 19.47 3.65 -16.07
CA VAL A 373 18.25 3.73 -15.24
C VAL A 373 17.66 5.14 -15.23
N GLU A 374 18.49 6.19 -15.19
CA GLU A 374 18.02 7.58 -15.24
C GLU A 374 17.53 8.00 -16.63
N GLU A 375 18.11 7.44 -17.70
CA GLU A 375 17.71 7.73 -19.08
C GLU A 375 16.44 6.98 -19.50
N ASN A 376 16.30 5.72 -19.09
CA ASN A 376 15.23 4.81 -19.55
C ASN A 376 14.20 4.48 -18.47
N GLY A 377 14.37 5.04 -17.27
CA GLY A 377 13.47 4.83 -16.15
C GLY A 377 12.56 6.02 -15.87
N HIS A 378 11.45 5.72 -15.22
CA HIS A 378 10.56 6.74 -14.64
C HIS A 378 10.12 6.30 -13.24
N ALA A 379 9.75 7.26 -12.39
CA ALA A 379 9.15 6.92 -11.11
C ALA A 379 7.80 6.22 -11.33
N THR A 380 7.50 5.25 -10.46
CA THR A 380 6.11 4.77 -10.31
C THR A 380 5.21 5.93 -9.91
N LEU A 381 3.97 5.90 -10.36
CA LEU A 381 2.99 6.87 -9.93
C LEU A 381 2.62 6.77 -8.45
N SER A 382 2.76 5.57 -7.88
CA SER A 382 2.37 5.33 -6.49
C SER A 382 3.27 6.11 -5.54
N GLU A 383 2.75 7.25 -5.09
CA GLU A 383 3.36 8.10 -4.07
C GLU A 383 3.79 7.25 -2.85
N GLY A 384 4.96 7.51 -2.29
CA GLY A 384 5.54 6.70 -1.21
C GLY A 384 6.19 5.37 -1.62
N HIS A 385 5.91 4.78 -2.78
CA HIS A 385 6.53 3.49 -3.18
C HIS A 385 8.03 3.64 -3.51
N LYS A 386 8.46 4.82 -4.00
CA LYS A 386 9.86 5.18 -4.32
C LYS A 386 10.59 4.15 -5.21
N VAL A 387 9.88 3.53 -6.14
CA VAL A 387 10.44 2.60 -7.15
C VAL A 387 10.48 3.28 -8.51
N SER A 388 11.56 3.07 -9.26
CA SER A 388 11.60 3.38 -10.69
C SER A 388 11.32 2.14 -11.52
N ILE A 389 10.50 2.29 -12.55
CA ILE A 389 10.28 1.29 -13.60
C ILE A 389 11.21 1.65 -14.74
N VAL A 390 11.97 0.67 -15.21
CA VAL A 390 12.96 0.84 -16.27
C VAL A 390 12.56 -0.03 -17.45
N GLU A 391 12.22 0.62 -18.56
CA GLU A 391 11.86 -0.03 -19.81
C GLU A 391 13.11 -0.69 -20.41
N VAL A 392 13.02 -1.96 -20.82
CA VAL A 392 14.10 -2.64 -21.53
C VAL A 392 13.61 -3.17 -22.87
N GLY A 393 14.51 -3.19 -23.86
CA GLY A 393 14.17 -3.63 -25.21
C GLY A 393 13.75 -2.48 -26.13
N PRO A 394 13.09 -2.78 -27.27
CA PRO A 394 12.77 -1.81 -28.31
C PRO A 394 11.95 -0.61 -27.83
N SER A 395 11.05 -0.80 -26.87
CA SER A 395 10.23 0.28 -26.28
C SER A 395 11.06 1.44 -25.72
N SER A 396 12.25 1.17 -25.17
CA SER A 396 13.19 2.21 -24.69
C SER A 396 13.67 3.16 -25.81
N LEU A 397 13.62 2.73 -27.07
CA LEU A 397 14.00 3.52 -28.24
C LEU A 397 12.88 4.43 -28.75
N ILE A 398 11.69 4.37 -28.15
CA ILE A 398 10.58 5.27 -28.48
C ILE A 398 10.91 6.67 -27.99
N ARG A 399 11.10 7.58 -28.95
CA ARG A 399 11.52 8.94 -28.66
C ARG A 399 10.41 9.76 -28.00
N ALA A 400 10.78 10.49 -26.96
CA ALA A 400 9.90 11.44 -26.28
C ALA A 400 9.82 12.78 -27.03
N VAL A 401 8.63 13.38 -27.06
CA VAL A 401 8.39 14.74 -27.59
C VAL A 401 7.72 15.66 -26.56
N ASP A 402 8.08 16.95 -26.60
CA ASP A 402 7.60 17.94 -25.61
C ASP A 402 6.11 18.31 -25.74
N SER A 403 5.48 18.02 -26.88
CA SER A 403 4.10 18.40 -27.17
C SER A 403 3.27 17.15 -27.45
N ALA A 404 2.18 16.98 -26.69
CA ALA A 404 1.24 15.87 -26.86
C ALA A 404 0.67 15.79 -28.29
N ASP A 405 0.47 16.93 -28.97
CA ASP A 405 -0.02 16.98 -30.35
C ASP A 405 0.95 16.32 -31.36
N LYS A 406 2.25 16.28 -31.03
CA LYS A 406 3.28 15.63 -31.85
C LYS A 406 3.41 14.14 -31.57
N ALA A 407 2.97 13.69 -30.40
CA ALA A 407 2.93 12.27 -30.08
C ALA A 407 1.81 11.58 -30.87
N ASN A 408 1.99 10.31 -31.18
CA ASN A 408 1.01 9.47 -31.85
C ASN A 408 0.62 8.23 -31.03
N ILE A 409 1.26 8.07 -29.87
CA ILE A 409 0.89 7.08 -28.87
C ILE A 409 0.74 7.73 -27.48
N GLY A 410 0.08 7.05 -26.57
CA GLY A 410 -0.15 7.51 -25.20
C GLY A 410 -0.42 6.37 -24.24
N SER A 411 -0.52 6.68 -22.95
CA SER A 411 -0.90 5.70 -21.92
C SER A 411 -2.34 5.24 -22.12
N ILE A 412 -2.59 3.93 -21.98
CA ILE A 412 -3.93 3.36 -22.01
C ILE A 412 -4.87 3.95 -20.94
N MET A 413 -4.28 4.35 -19.82
CA MET A 413 -4.94 5.10 -18.76
C MET A 413 -4.54 6.57 -18.94
N PRO A 414 -5.37 7.42 -19.57
CA PRO A 414 -5.03 8.81 -19.81
C PRO A 414 -4.87 9.56 -18.48
N ARG A 415 -3.80 10.35 -18.37
CA ARG A 415 -3.46 11.13 -17.16
C ARG A 415 -3.42 12.61 -17.54
N PRO A 416 -4.52 13.35 -17.34
CA PRO A 416 -4.52 14.78 -17.63
C PRO A 416 -3.58 15.51 -16.65
N GLU A 417 -3.14 16.71 -17.04
CA GLU A 417 -2.32 17.56 -16.18
C GLU A 417 -3.01 17.79 -14.82
N GLY A 418 -2.29 17.52 -13.73
CA GLY A 418 -2.83 17.60 -12.36
C GLY A 418 -3.57 16.35 -11.87
N PHE A 419 -3.52 15.23 -12.62
CA PHE A 419 -3.98 13.93 -12.14
C PHE A 419 -3.28 13.56 -10.83
N LYS A 420 -4.07 13.18 -9.83
CA LYS A 420 -3.59 12.58 -8.59
C LYS A 420 -4.14 11.18 -8.48
N LEU A 421 -3.32 10.25 -8.02
CA LEU A 421 -3.82 8.93 -7.70
C LEU A 421 -4.92 9.02 -6.64
N PRO A 422 -5.96 8.18 -6.74
CA PRO A 422 -6.93 8.06 -5.67
C PRO A 422 -6.26 7.56 -4.39
N THR A 423 -6.71 8.10 -3.26
CA THR A 423 -6.25 7.70 -1.92
C THR A 423 -6.49 6.22 -1.64
N TYR A 424 -7.55 5.64 -2.24
CA TYR A 424 -7.87 4.23 -2.15
C TYR A 424 -8.10 3.64 -3.55
N SER A 425 -7.21 2.74 -3.97
CA SER A 425 -7.43 1.95 -5.18
C SER A 425 -6.72 0.61 -5.13
N PRO A 426 -7.45 -0.49 -4.83
CA PRO A 426 -6.95 -1.85 -4.95
C PRO A 426 -6.42 -2.20 -6.35
N VAL A 427 -6.84 -1.46 -7.38
CA VAL A 427 -6.33 -1.62 -8.74
C VAL A 427 -4.88 -1.20 -8.81
N TYR A 428 -4.56 0.03 -8.38
CA TYR A 428 -3.18 0.52 -8.35
C TYR A 428 -2.33 -0.28 -7.36
N GLU A 429 -2.84 -0.56 -6.15
CA GLU A 429 -2.08 -1.29 -5.14
C GLU A 429 -1.73 -2.74 -5.56
N ARG A 430 -2.60 -3.40 -6.32
CA ARG A 430 -2.34 -4.76 -6.86
C ARG A 430 -1.45 -4.74 -8.10
N ARG A 431 -1.45 -3.65 -8.87
CA ARG A 431 -0.84 -3.54 -10.21
C ARG A 431 0.17 -2.39 -10.29
N ARG A 432 1.02 -2.25 -9.27
CA ARG A 432 1.89 -1.08 -9.01
C ARG A 432 2.82 -0.64 -10.14
N GLY A 433 3.10 -1.50 -11.12
CA GLY A 433 3.86 -1.12 -12.31
C GLY A 433 3.19 -1.49 -13.64
N LEU A 434 2.14 -2.30 -13.63
CA LEU A 434 1.49 -2.73 -14.88
C LEU A 434 0.74 -1.58 -15.55
N LEU A 435 0.09 -0.69 -14.80
CA LEU A 435 -0.64 0.43 -15.39
C LEU A 435 0.25 1.58 -15.87
N ASP A 436 1.55 1.50 -15.60
CA ASP A 436 2.54 2.50 -15.94
C ASP A 436 3.36 2.14 -17.20
N VAL A 437 2.95 1.11 -17.96
CA VAL A 437 3.72 0.64 -19.14
C VAL A 437 2.87 0.35 -20.38
N PHE A 438 1.53 0.40 -20.33
CA PHE A 438 0.71 0.07 -21.51
C PHE A 438 0.47 1.27 -22.43
N LEU A 439 0.80 1.11 -23.71
CA LEU A 439 0.72 2.12 -24.75
C LEU A 439 -0.39 1.82 -25.76
N VAL A 440 -1.09 2.86 -26.20
CA VAL A 440 -2.12 2.83 -27.25
C VAL A 440 -1.83 3.89 -28.32
N ALA A 441 -2.21 3.62 -29.57
CA ALA A 441 -2.24 4.64 -30.62
C ALA A 441 -3.31 5.70 -30.27
N THR A 442 -2.93 6.97 -30.26
CA THR A 442 -3.85 8.10 -29.95
C THR A 442 -4.41 8.76 -31.21
N LYS A 443 -3.97 8.31 -32.38
CA LYS A 443 -4.43 8.68 -33.72
C LYS A 443 -3.91 7.62 -34.70
N ASP A 444 -4.45 7.60 -35.91
CA ASP A 444 -3.93 6.75 -36.99
C ASP A 444 -2.44 7.07 -37.26
N ILE A 445 -1.62 6.02 -37.41
CA ILE A 445 -0.18 6.09 -37.70
C ILE A 445 0.05 5.45 -39.05
N SER A 446 0.60 6.20 -40.00
CA SER A 446 0.87 5.66 -41.34
C SER A 446 2.16 4.85 -41.39
N GLU A 447 2.25 3.89 -42.32
CA GLU A 447 3.50 3.20 -42.64
C GLU A 447 4.65 4.20 -42.85
N GLY A 448 5.77 3.97 -42.18
CA GLY A 448 6.97 4.81 -42.24
C GLY A 448 6.94 6.04 -41.34
N GLU A 449 5.86 6.27 -40.57
CA GLU A 449 5.82 7.28 -39.52
C GLU A 449 6.61 6.83 -38.27
N GLU A 450 7.23 7.78 -37.58
CA GLU A 450 7.96 7.53 -36.33
C GLU A 450 6.99 7.35 -35.17
N ILE A 451 7.23 6.38 -34.30
CA ILE A 451 6.46 6.18 -33.06
C ILE A 451 6.99 7.14 -31.99
N LEU A 452 6.11 8.01 -31.51
CA LEU A 452 6.45 9.14 -30.64
C LEU A 452 5.54 9.18 -29.41
N ARG A 453 6.17 9.16 -28.23
CA ARG A 453 5.48 9.32 -26.94
C ARG A 453 5.59 10.74 -26.40
N PRO A 454 4.58 11.25 -25.68
CA PRO A 454 4.74 12.51 -24.95
C PRO A 454 5.77 12.33 -23.83
N LYS A 455 6.56 13.37 -23.55
CA LYS A 455 7.56 13.32 -22.47
C LYS A 455 6.95 13.07 -21.09
N ALA A 456 5.73 13.55 -20.87
CA ALA A 456 4.97 13.38 -19.62
C ALA A 456 4.02 12.15 -19.66
N ILE A 457 4.34 11.11 -20.45
CA ILE A 457 3.44 9.95 -20.59
C ILE A 457 3.17 9.23 -19.26
N TRP A 458 4.17 9.22 -18.37
CA TRP A 458 4.10 8.53 -17.08
C TRP A 458 3.75 9.44 -15.90
N GLY A 459 3.65 10.76 -16.09
CA GLY A 459 3.45 11.75 -15.02
C GLY A 459 4.39 12.94 -15.16
#